data_AF-A0A7K7KG89-F1
#
_entry.id   AF-A0A7K7KG89-F1
#
_cell.length_a   1.000
_cell.length_b   1.000
_cell.length_c   1.000
_cell.angle_alpha   90.00
_cell.angle_beta   90.00
_cell.angle_gamma   90.00
#
_symmetry.space_group_name_H-M   'P 1'
#
loop_
_entity.id
_entity.type
_entity.pdbx_description
1 polymer ?
#
loop_
_entity_poly.entity_id
_entity_poly.type
_entity_poly.pdbx_seq_one_letter_code
_entity_poly.pdbx_strand_id
1 'polypeptide(L)' 'QLRMSPSIWLGLRRRGERLHWGDGSSYSSRVPVLGDSQCVYLADERLRSDNCSNERPYLCSKAQAPL' A
#
# COMPACT_ATOMS: atom_id res chain seq x y z
N GLN A 1 1.05 19.96 -18.62
CA GLN A 1 1.83 19.55 -17.44
C GLN A 1 1.24 18.24 -16.94
N LEU A 2 1.85 17.09 -17.24
CA LEU A 2 1.38 15.80 -16.72
C LEU A 2 1.72 15.79 -15.23
N ARG A 3 0.70 16.00 -14.40
CA ARG A 3 0.82 15.95 -12.95
C ARG A 3 1.04 14.47 -12.60
N MET A 4 2.29 14.04 -12.58
CA MET A 4 2.66 12.70 -12.13
C MET A 4 2.22 12.61 -10.67
N SER A 5 1.12 11.91 -10.41
CA SER A 5 0.63 11.72 -9.05
C SER A 5 1.74 11.04 -8.26
N PRO A 6 2.15 11.58 -7.09
CA PRO A 6 3.23 10.99 -6.32
C PRO A 6 2.88 9.55 -5.96
N SER A 7 3.85 8.65 -6.06
CA SER A 7 3.72 7.29 -5.53
C SER A 7 3.64 7.36 -4.01
N ILE A 8 2.59 6.79 -3.41
CA ILE A 8 2.35 6.91 -1.96
C ILE A 8 2.32 5.52 -1.32
N TRP A 9 3.14 5.33 -0.28
CA TRP A 9 3.10 4.12 0.52
C TRP A 9 1.75 3.94 1.22
N LEU A 10 1.27 2.70 1.22
CA LEU A 10 0.11 2.28 2.00
C LEU A 10 0.57 1.41 3.16
N GLY A 11 -0.22 1.35 4.22
CA GLY A 11 -0.04 0.42 5.34
C GLY A 11 -0.32 -1.04 4.97
N LEU A 12 0.12 -1.51 3.79
CA LEU A 12 -0.08 -2.86 3.28
C LEU A 12 1.27 -3.49 2.96
N ARG A 13 1.54 -4.66 3.54
CA ARG A 13 2.84 -5.34 3.46
C ARG A 13 2.67 -6.84 3.30
N ARG A 14 3.58 -7.44 2.53
CA ARG A 14 3.71 -8.89 2.39
C ARG A 14 4.41 -9.50 3.61
N ARG A 15 3.77 -10.53 4.18
CA ARG A 15 4.31 -11.40 5.23
C ARG A 15 4.19 -12.86 4.74
N GLY A 16 5.31 -13.47 4.36
CA GLY A 16 5.30 -14.71 3.58
C GLY A 16 4.71 -14.48 2.19
N GLU A 17 3.75 -15.29 1.76
CA GLU A 17 3.10 -15.13 0.46
C GLU A 17 1.86 -14.21 0.51
N ARG A 18 1.41 -13.81 1.70
CA ARG A 18 0.14 -13.07 1.89
C ARG A 18 0.37 -11.61 2.23
N LEU A 19 -0.54 -10.77 1.77
CA LEU A 19 -0.59 -9.33 2.07
C LEU A 19 -1.45 -9.08 3.32
N HIS A 20 -0.96 -8.20 4.19
CA HIS A 20 -1.63 -7.81 5.43
C HIS A 20 -1.59 -6.31 5.63
N TRP A 21 -2.66 -5.75 6.19
CA TRP A 21 -2.73 -4.37 6.62
C TRP A 21 -1.90 -4.13 7.88
N GLY A 22 -1.68 -2.86 8.24
CA GLY A 22 -0.91 -2.45 9.41
C GLY A 22 -1.47 -2.97 10.74
N ASP A 23 -2.78 -3.27 10.80
CA ASP A 23 -3.46 -3.89 11.94
C ASP A 23 -3.34 -5.42 11.98
N GLY A 24 -2.71 -6.03 10.97
CA GLY A 24 -2.53 -7.47 10.85
C GLY A 24 -3.65 -8.21 10.11
N SER A 25 -4.74 -7.54 9.74
CA SER A 25 -5.81 -8.16 8.94
C SER A 25 -5.34 -8.50 7.52
N SER A 26 -5.86 -9.59 6.95
CA SER A 26 -5.48 -10.02 5.60
C SER A 26 -6.08 -9.12 4.52
N TYR A 27 -5.31 -8.88 3.45
CA TYR A 27 -5.81 -8.20 2.25
C TYR A 27 -6.77 -9.12 1.47
N SER A 28 -8.05 -8.78 1.48
CA SER A 28 -9.14 -9.57 0.87
C SER A 28 -9.77 -8.90 -0.37
N SER A 29 -9.20 -7.79 -0.85
CA SER A 29 -9.72 -7.08 -2.02
C SER A 29 -9.41 -7.81 -3.33
N ARG A 30 -10.25 -7.60 -4.35
CA ARG A 30 -10.06 -8.12 -5.71
C ARG A 30 -9.08 -7.29 -6.54
N VAL A 31 -8.63 -6.14 -6.01
CA VAL A 31 -7.67 -5.26 -6.72
C VAL A 31 -6.29 -5.92 -6.69
N PRO A 32 -5.66 -6.19 -7.84
CA PRO A 32 -4.35 -6.83 -7.87
C PRO A 32 -3.25 -5.88 -7.38
N VAL A 33 -2.28 -6.44 -6.66
CA VAL A 33 -1.01 -5.76 -6.35
C VAL A 33 0.03 -6.24 -7.35
N LEU A 34 0.61 -5.31 -8.11
CA LEU A 34 1.59 -5.61 -9.15
C LEU A 34 3.00 -5.74 -8.56
N GLY A 35 3.68 -6.83 -8.89
CA GLY A 35 5.03 -7.16 -8.42
C GLY A 35 5.04 -7.97 -7.11
N ASP A 36 6.23 -8.46 -6.76
CA ASP A 36 6.41 -9.46 -5.70
C ASP A 36 7.24 -8.95 -4.51
N SER A 37 7.49 -7.64 -4.44
CA SER A 37 8.22 -7.02 -3.35
C SER A 37 7.37 -6.84 -2.08
N GLN A 38 8.01 -6.37 -1.01
CA GLN A 38 7.44 -6.46 0.33
C GLN A 38 6.41 -5.37 0.66
N CYS A 39 6.64 -4.11 0.30
CA CYS A 39 5.77 -2.99 0.69
C CYS A 39 4.93 -2.52 -0.51
N VAL A 40 3.68 -2.12 -0.26
CA VAL A 40 2.74 -1.71 -1.32
C VAL A 40 2.55 -0.20 -1.35
N TYR A 41 2.60 0.37 -2.54
CA TYR A 41 2.31 1.78 -2.81
C TYR A 41 1.23 1.92 -3.89
N LEU A 42 0.55 3.06 -3.87
CA LEU A 42 -0.34 3.50 -4.93
C LEU A 42 0.44 4.35 -5.93
N ALA A 43 0.39 4.01 -7.21
CA ALA A 43 0.91 4.82 -8.31
C ALA A 43 0.10 4.57 -9.57
N ASP A 44 -0.21 5.63 -10.33
CA ASP A 44 -0.96 5.53 -11.59
C ASP A 44 -2.26 4.73 -11.44
N GLU A 45 -3.00 4.98 -10.34
CA GLU A 45 -4.27 4.29 -9.99
C GLU A 45 -4.12 2.78 -9.76
N ARG A 46 -2.90 2.29 -9.60
CA ARG A 46 -2.59 0.87 -9.41
C ARG A 46 -1.86 0.63 -8.10
N LEU A 47 -2.14 -0.51 -7.49
CA LEU A 47 -1.35 -1.01 -6.37
C LEU A 47 -0.12 -1.72 -6.92
N ARG A 48 1.06 -1.32 -6.45
CA ARG A 48 2.35 -1.88 -6.87
C ARG A 48 3.18 -2.17 -5.63
N SER A 49 4.10 -3.12 -5.74
CA SER A 49 5.03 -3.45 -4.66
C SER A 49 6.45 -2.98 -4.95
N ASP A 50 7.19 -2.60 -3.93
CA ASP A 50 8.61 -2.26 -4.03
C ASP A 50 9.34 -2.52 -2.68
N ASN A 51 10.66 -2.35 -2.65
CA ASN A 51 11.46 -2.50 -1.44
C ASN A 51 11.04 -1.44 -0.40
N CYS A 52 10.78 -1.88 0.83
CA CYS A 52 10.34 -1.01 1.93
C CYS A 52 11.35 0.10 2.28
N SER A 53 12.63 -0.05 1.92
CA SER A 53 13.66 0.96 2.16
C SER A 53 13.61 2.13 1.18
N ASN A 54 12.78 2.08 0.13
CA ASN A 54 12.67 3.18 -0.83
C ASN A 54 11.90 4.37 -0.24
N GLU A 55 12.49 5.55 -0.35
CA GLU A 55 11.89 6.79 0.15
C GLU A 55 10.70 7.21 -0.71
N ARG A 56 9.50 7.26 -0.10
CA ARG A 56 8.28 7.79 -0.70
C ARG A 56 7.39 8.38 0.41
N PRO A 57 6.52 9.36 0.11
CA PRO A 57 5.49 9.78 1.06
C PRO A 57 4.56 8.60 1.42
N TYR A 58 3.89 8.69 2.57
CA TYR A 58 2.96 7.67 3.05
C TYR A 58 1.59 8.25 3.39
N LEU A 59 0.55 7.43 3.25
CA LEU A 59 -0.81 7.78 3.66
C LEU A 59 -1.21 6.99 4.91
N CYS A 60 -1.51 7.71 5.98
CA CYS A 60 -2.09 7.15 7.19
C CYS A 60 -3.62 7.16 7.13
N SER A 61 -4.24 6.18 7.77
CA SER A 61 -5.68 6.15 8.01
C SER A 61 -5.96 5.65 9.42
N LYS A 62 -7.04 6.15 10.02
CA LYS A 62 -7.56 5.70 11.31
C LYS A 62 -9.08 5.83 11.26
N ALA A 63 -9.79 4.87 11.84
CA ALA A 63 -11.23 5.00 12.00
C ALA A 63 -11.57 6.24 12.85
N GLN A 64 -12.63 6.96 12.46
CA GLN A 64 -13.20 7.99 13.31
C GLN A 64 -13.71 7.34 14.59
N ALA A 65 -13.43 7.95 15.74
CA ALA A 65 -13.97 7.46 17.01
C ALA A 65 -15.52 7.52 16.99
N PRO A 66 -16.22 6.53 17.58
CA PRO A 66 -17.66 6.63 17.79
C PRO A 66 -18.00 7.92 18.54
N LEU A 67 -19.09 8.58 18.13
CA LEU A 67 -19.66 9.72 18.85
C LEU A 67 -20.15 9.32 20.25
#